data_AF-A0A3A8JYN8-F1
#
_entry.id   AF-A0A3A8JYN8-F1
#
_cell.length_a   1.000
_cell.length_b   1.000
_cell.length_c   1.000
_cell.angle_alpha   90.00
_cell.angle_beta   90.00
_cell.angle_gamma   90.00
#
_symmetry.space_group_name_H-M   'P 1'
#
loop_
_entity.id
_entity.type
_entity.pdbx_description
1 polymer ?
#
loop_
_entity_poly.entity_id
_entity_poly.type
_entity_poly.pdbx_seq_one_letter_code
_entity_poly.pdbx_strand_id
1 'polypeptide(L)'
;SHACEGAADLVAERWGPDAREKVTQAFLATKSPVAQDMARRVADVLDGYGAEWAKQHTVACEDTRVREVQTEALLSQRVVCLERRRKDLGALVATLQTADVALVDKSLDAAYALPAPGDCADVESLTELQPRPADPAKRAELEALEGQLAEVKARVDLSRMPKALELAKAAEARVLATGYLPLMAELRFHLGWAQAVLGDKAAGGAVLEQAVYDAEAGRADRLAVSVMNKLLFVDGEQEQFVLAQRWGRLGEATLKRVGGDAVLESDLKVNEANLALMQEHPDEALKLLEQASGLLARALPEGHPKRARVAFTLGRTLLETGKSAQAVTVLKDALAQTEKAVGPVHLDTARRHQALSMALREQRDFTGALEHARVSVSLHRTLLGAQSVKLAEALDEEGMSLLALKRYPDALKDYEEALAVKQAKLGPDDELVYYSLDGVGQALLGLGRTRDAIAPLKQALSFKDAQEDSLGESGFALAQALWTEGEKEDARDAASQALTRFTSAGRTAQAKDVESWLSARPAPTVKAVPVSAGRGGKRRR
;
A
#
# COMPACT_ATOMS: atom_id res chain seq x y z
N SER A 1 -45.46 15.71 12.85
CA SER A 1 -45.84 15.26 11.49
C SER A 1 -45.30 13.85 11.30
N HIS A 2 -46.14 12.82 11.44
CA HIS A 2 -45.73 11.41 11.30
C HIS A 2 -45.31 11.01 9.86
N ALA A 3 -45.47 11.90 8.88
CA ALA A 3 -45.28 11.60 7.46
C ALA A 3 -43.81 11.36 7.03
N CYS A 4 -42.83 11.76 7.86
CA CYS A 4 -41.40 11.62 7.57
C CYS A 4 -40.65 10.76 8.62
N GLU A 5 -41.38 10.00 9.43
CA GLU A 5 -40.83 9.05 10.42
C GLU A 5 -40.48 7.70 9.75
N GLY A 6 -39.72 6.84 10.45
CA GLY A 6 -39.41 5.46 9.99
C GLY A 6 -38.12 5.27 9.19
N ALA A 7 -37.35 6.34 8.92
CA ALA A 7 -36.07 6.23 8.21
C ALA A 7 -35.05 5.32 8.93
N ALA A 8 -35.06 5.31 10.27
CA ALA A 8 -34.21 4.43 11.07
C ALA A 8 -34.53 2.94 10.84
N ASP A 9 -35.82 2.60 10.69
CA ASP A 9 -36.24 1.22 10.47
C ASP A 9 -35.82 0.73 9.07
N LEU A 10 -35.92 1.59 8.06
CA LEU A 10 -35.51 1.27 6.68
C LEU A 10 -34.03 0.92 6.57
N VAL A 11 -33.15 1.63 7.29
CA VAL A 11 -31.72 1.31 7.28
C VAL A 11 -31.40 0.11 8.18
N ALA A 12 -32.17 -0.10 9.25
CA ALA A 12 -32.03 -1.26 10.14
C ALA A 12 -32.31 -2.59 9.42
N GLU A 13 -33.09 -2.59 8.33
CA GLU A 13 -33.24 -3.75 7.44
C GLU A 13 -31.91 -4.25 6.86
N ARG A 14 -30.92 -3.36 6.71
CA ARG A 14 -29.57 -3.69 6.21
C ARG A 14 -28.55 -3.76 7.33
N TRP A 15 -28.66 -2.86 8.31
CA TRP A 15 -27.75 -2.77 9.43
C TRP A 15 -28.51 -2.53 10.74
N GLY A 16 -29.08 -3.61 11.28
CA GLY A 16 -29.75 -3.65 12.58
C GLY A 16 -29.07 -4.61 13.56
N PRO A 17 -29.64 -4.84 14.76
CA PRO A 17 -29.05 -5.68 15.81
C PRO A 17 -28.65 -7.07 15.32
N ASP A 18 -29.52 -7.75 14.56
CA ASP A 18 -29.25 -9.09 14.01
C ASP A 18 -28.08 -9.09 13.02
N ALA A 19 -28.00 -8.08 12.15
CA ALA A 19 -26.92 -7.96 11.18
C ALA A 19 -25.58 -7.69 11.88
N ARG A 20 -25.59 -6.84 12.91
CA ARG A 20 -24.43 -6.53 13.75
C ARG A 20 -23.92 -7.77 14.48
N GLU A 21 -24.83 -8.55 15.05
CA GLU A 21 -24.47 -9.81 15.73
C GLU A 21 -23.88 -10.80 14.72
N LYS A 22 -24.51 -11.01 13.56
CA LYS A 22 -23.98 -11.91 12.52
C LYS A 22 -22.59 -11.52 12.03
N VAL A 23 -22.34 -10.22 11.79
CA VAL A 23 -21.00 -9.74 11.41
C VAL A 23 -20.00 -9.97 12.53
N THR A 24 -20.37 -9.67 13.78
CA THR A 24 -19.49 -9.91 14.94
C THR A 24 -19.15 -11.40 15.07
N GLN A 25 -20.13 -12.29 14.96
CA GLN A 25 -19.89 -13.73 15.01
C GLN A 25 -19.03 -14.22 13.84
N ALA A 26 -19.24 -13.70 12.63
CA ALA A 26 -18.41 -14.03 11.48
C ALA A 26 -16.94 -13.63 11.70
N PHE A 27 -16.70 -12.45 12.30
CA PHE A 27 -15.34 -11.99 12.62
C PHE A 27 -14.71 -12.89 13.69
N LEU A 28 -15.42 -13.17 14.78
CA LEU A 28 -14.92 -14.03 15.86
C LEU A 28 -14.62 -15.45 15.37
N ALA A 29 -15.41 -15.97 14.43
CA ALA A 29 -15.20 -17.29 13.82
C ALA A 29 -13.87 -17.40 13.05
N THR A 30 -13.30 -16.28 12.58
CA THR A 30 -11.97 -16.26 11.93
C THR A 30 -10.84 -16.61 12.89
N LYS A 31 -11.07 -16.49 14.21
CA LYS A 31 -10.04 -16.59 15.27
C LYS A 31 -8.87 -15.62 15.10
N SER A 32 -9.05 -14.56 14.29
CA SER A 32 -8.06 -13.51 14.16
C SER A 32 -7.86 -12.80 15.50
N PRO A 33 -6.61 -12.49 15.92
CA PRO A 33 -6.35 -11.77 17.16
C PRO A 33 -7.03 -10.39 17.23
N VAL A 34 -7.37 -9.82 16.07
CA VAL A 34 -8.00 -8.49 15.97
C VAL A 34 -9.51 -8.55 15.73
N ALA A 35 -10.09 -9.76 15.64
CA ALA A 35 -11.48 -9.96 15.24
C ALA A 35 -12.47 -9.15 16.08
N GLN A 36 -12.34 -9.17 17.40
CA GLN A 36 -13.26 -8.49 18.30
C GLN A 36 -13.16 -6.97 18.19
N ASP A 37 -11.95 -6.41 18.18
CA ASP A 37 -11.75 -4.97 18.08
C ASP A 37 -12.18 -4.45 16.70
N MET A 38 -11.86 -5.18 15.63
CA MET A 38 -12.27 -4.83 14.27
C MET A 38 -13.78 -4.93 14.09
N ALA A 39 -14.45 -5.95 14.64
CA ALA A 39 -15.90 -6.05 14.60
C ALA A 39 -16.57 -4.82 15.26
N ARG A 40 -16.05 -4.39 16.43
CA ARG A 40 -16.51 -3.19 17.11
C ARG A 40 -16.30 -1.93 16.28
N ARG A 41 -15.07 -1.70 15.77
CA ARG A 41 -14.74 -0.51 14.97
C ARG A 41 -15.56 -0.42 13.68
N VAL A 42 -15.71 -1.54 12.97
CA VAL A 42 -16.55 -1.60 11.77
C VAL A 42 -18.01 -1.30 12.14
N ALA A 43 -18.52 -1.88 13.22
CA ALA A 43 -19.88 -1.59 13.67
C ALA A 43 -20.07 -0.10 14.00
N ASP A 44 -19.13 0.53 14.72
CA ASP A 44 -19.20 1.95 15.06
C ASP A 44 -19.26 2.83 13.79
N VAL A 45 -18.51 2.48 12.74
CA VAL A 45 -18.56 3.17 11.43
C VAL A 45 -19.89 2.96 10.72
N LEU A 46 -20.41 1.73 10.70
CA LEU A 46 -21.68 1.41 10.04
C LEU A 46 -22.88 1.98 10.80
N ASP A 47 -22.81 2.09 12.13
CA ASP A 47 -23.80 2.78 12.97
C ASP A 47 -23.85 4.27 12.61
N GLY A 48 -22.69 4.92 12.51
CA GLY A 48 -22.59 6.31 12.06
C GLY A 48 -23.11 6.51 10.62
N TYR A 49 -22.79 5.58 9.73
CA TYR A 49 -23.30 5.58 8.35
C TYR A 49 -24.83 5.48 8.30
N GLY A 50 -25.40 4.54 9.07
CA GLY A 50 -26.85 4.35 9.14
C GLY A 50 -27.58 5.56 9.73
N ALA A 51 -27.00 6.18 10.77
CA ALA A 51 -27.54 7.41 11.36
C ALA A 51 -27.53 8.58 10.37
N GLU A 52 -26.43 8.78 9.61
CA GLU A 52 -26.37 9.83 8.59
C GLU A 52 -27.33 9.54 7.43
N TRP A 53 -27.47 8.28 7.01
CA TRP A 53 -28.47 7.89 6.01
C TRP A 53 -29.89 8.25 6.45
N ALA A 54 -30.27 7.86 7.68
CA ALA A 54 -31.59 8.14 8.22
C ALA A 54 -31.85 9.65 8.32
N LYS A 55 -30.85 10.41 8.77
CA LYS A 55 -30.91 11.88 8.81
C LYS A 55 -31.12 12.47 7.42
N GLN A 56 -30.36 12.06 6.41
CA GLN A 56 -30.50 12.59 5.05
C GLN A 56 -31.86 12.25 4.43
N HIS A 57 -32.38 11.05 4.70
CA HIS A 57 -33.73 10.65 4.30
C HIS A 57 -34.80 11.55 4.94
N THR A 58 -34.74 11.75 6.26
CA THR A 58 -35.68 12.61 6.99
C THR A 58 -35.62 14.05 6.49
N VAL A 59 -34.41 14.60 6.32
CA VAL A 59 -34.21 15.97 5.80
C VAL A 59 -34.82 16.12 4.40
N ALA A 60 -34.60 15.17 3.49
CA ALA A 60 -35.21 15.22 2.16
C ALA A 60 -36.74 15.24 2.21
N CYS A 61 -37.34 14.40 3.06
CA CYS A 61 -38.79 14.37 3.25
C CYS A 61 -39.32 15.68 3.86
N GLU A 62 -38.68 16.20 4.91
CA GLU A 62 -39.09 17.44 5.58
C GLU A 62 -38.97 18.65 4.67
N ASP A 63 -37.85 18.78 3.95
CA ASP A 63 -37.62 19.89 3.00
C ASP A 63 -38.71 19.93 1.92
N THR A 64 -39.24 18.76 1.53
CA THR A 64 -40.26 18.65 0.48
C THR A 64 -41.68 18.81 1.03
N ARG A 65 -42.03 18.08 2.09
CA ARG A 65 -43.44 17.89 2.53
C ARG A 65 -43.83 18.67 3.78
N VAL A 66 -42.84 19.24 4.48
CA VAL A 66 -43.08 20.02 5.71
C VAL A 66 -42.70 21.49 5.49
N ARG A 67 -41.51 21.73 4.94
CA ARG A 67 -40.98 23.08 4.70
C ARG A 67 -41.31 23.61 3.31
N GLU A 68 -41.69 22.71 2.38
CA GLU A 68 -42.06 23.05 1.00
C GLU A 68 -41.00 23.87 0.24
N VAL A 69 -39.72 23.63 0.57
CA VAL A 69 -38.57 24.28 -0.08
C VAL A 69 -37.98 23.43 -1.23
N GLN A 70 -38.48 22.21 -1.42
CA GLN A 70 -38.08 21.29 -2.49
C GLN A 70 -39.30 20.70 -3.21
N THR A 71 -39.10 20.25 -4.46
CA THR A 71 -40.16 19.62 -5.27
C THR A 71 -40.22 18.10 -5.04
N GLU A 72 -41.38 17.48 -5.29
CA GLU A 72 -41.53 16.00 -5.25
C GLU A 72 -40.61 15.29 -6.27
N ALA A 73 -40.29 15.93 -7.39
CA ALA A 73 -39.34 15.40 -8.36
C ALA A 73 -37.91 15.33 -7.78
N LEU A 74 -37.50 16.37 -7.04
CA LEU A 74 -36.21 16.40 -6.38
C LEU A 74 -36.15 15.42 -5.19
N LEU A 75 -37.24 15.30 -4.42
CA LEU A 75 -37.37 14.26 -3.41
C LEU A 75 -37.14 12.87 -4.01
N SER A 76 -37.76 12.59 -5.15
CA SER A 76 -37.61 11.31 -5.84
C SER A 76 -36.14 11.03 -6.22
N GLN A 77 -35.40 12.02 -6.71
CA GLN A 77 -33.97 11.88 -7.02
C GLN A 77 -33.12 11.63 -5.76
N ARG A 78 -33.37 12.36 -4.67
CA ARG A 78 -32.66 12.18 -3.39
C ARG A 78 -32.93 10.80 -2.78
N VAL A 79 -34.18 10.34 -2.79
CA VAL A 79 -34.57 9.01 -2.30
C VAL A 79 -33.92 7.91 -3.14
N VAL A 80 -33.88 8.07 -4.46
CA VAL A 80 -33.17 7.13 -5.35
C VAL A 80 -31.68 7.05 -5.02
N CYS A 81 -31.02 8.18 -4.80
CA CYS A 81 -29.62 8.23 -4.37
C CYS A 81 -29.43 7.50 -3.04
N LEU A 82 -30.30 7.77 -2.05
CA LEU A 82 -30.26 7.12 -0.74
C LEU A 82 -30.49 5.61 -0.82
N GLU A 83 -31.43 5.15 -1.66
CA GLU A 83 -31.64 3.72 -1.87
C GLU A 83 -30.41 3.04 -2.49
N ARG A 84 -29.67 3.73 -3.37
CA ARG A 84 -28.37 3.24 -3.87
C ARG A 84 -27.38 3.03 -2.72
N ARG A 85 -27.24 4.03 -1.83
CA ARG A 85 -26.39 3.95 -0.61
C ARG A 85 -26.81 2.82 0.33
N ARG A 86 -28.12 2.60 0.47
CA ARG A 86 -28.68 1.51 1.27
C ARG A 86 -28.37 0.12 0.66
N LYS A 87 -28.38 -0.01 -0.67
CA LYS A 87 -27.93 -1.23 -1.37
C LYS A 87 -26.44 -1.48 -1.17
N ASP A 88 -25.60 -0.44 -1.29
CA ASP A 88 -24.15 -0.54 -1.08
C ASP A 88 -23.83 -1.01 0.37
N LEU A 89 -24.52 -0.44 1.37
CA LEU A 89 -24.44 -0.88 2.76
C LEU A 89 -24.85 -2.35 2.91
N GLY A 90 -26.00 -2.74 2.35
CA GLY A 90 -26.50 -4.11 2.43
C GLY A 90 -25.54 -5.13 1.80
N ALA A 91 -24.94 -4.81 0.67
CA ALA A 91 -23.96 -5.65 -0.01
C ALA A 91 -22.65 -5.80 0.79
N LEU A 92 -22.16 -4.70 1.39
CA LEU A 92 -21.01 -4.75 2.28
C LEU A 92 -21.31 -5.65 3.49
N VAL A 93 -22.42 -5.40 4.19
CA VAL A 93 -22.82 -6.19 5.37
C VAL A 93 -22.95 -7.67 5.05
N ALA A 94 -23.59 -8.02 3.92
CA ALA A 94 -23.70 -9.40 3.49
C ALA A 94 -22.34 -10.05 3.25
N THR A 95 -21.38 -9.31 2.67
CA THR A 95 -20.02 -9.82 2.45
C THR A 95 -19.27 -9.98 3.77
N LEU A 96 -19.41 -9.05 4.71
CA LEU A 96 -18.81 -9.11 6.06
C LEU A 96 -19.31 -10.29 6.89
N GLN A 97 -20.54 -10.77 6.66
CA GLN A 97 -21.07 -11.99 7.31
C GLN A 97 -20.38 -13.28 6.86
N THR A 98 -19.56 -13.22 5.80
CA THR A 98 -18.75 -14.34 5.29
C THR A 98 -17.24 -14.10 5.48
N ALA A 99 -16.87 -13.34 6.51
CA ALA A 99 -15.50 -12.95 6.79
C ALA A 99 -14.53 -14.14 6.92
N ASP A 100 -13.34 -14.00 6.32
CA ASP A 100 -12.14 -14.75 6.67
C ASP A 100 -11.09 -13.79 7.28
N VAL A 101 -9.92 -14.33 7.65
CA VAL A 101 -8.85 -13.54 8.29
C VAL A 101 -8.41 -12.35 7.43
N ALA A 102 -8.26 -12.52 6.11
CA ALA A 102 -7.82 -11.45 5.22
C ALA A 102 -8.89 -10.36 5.08
N LEU A 103 -10.16 -10.73 5.12
CA LEU A 103 -11.28 -9.80 5.07
C LEU A 103 -11.33 -8.90 6.30
N VAL A 104 -11.05 -9.45 7.49
CA VAL A 104 -11.04 -8.68 8.75
C VAL A 104 -10.02 -7.54 8.71
N ASP A 105 -8.86 -7.73 8.08
CA ASP A 105 -7.84 -6.67 7.91
C ASP A 105 -8.35 -5.52 7.00
N LYS A 106 -9.20 -5.83 6.00
CA LYS A 106 -9.72 -4.85 5.04
C LYS A 106 -11.07 -4.27 5.40
N SER A 107 -11.75 -4.78 6.41
CA SER A 107 -13.15 -4.47 6.68
C SER A 107 -13.40 -3.01 7.04
N LEU A 108 -12.48 -2.38 7.78
CA LEU A 108 -12.63 -0.98 8.17
C LEU A 108 -12.47 -0.03 6.97
N ASP A 109 -11.52 -0.32 6.09
CA ASP A 109 -11.34 0.43 4.85
C ASP A 109 -12.56 0.33 3.94
N ALA A 110 -13.15 -0.87 3.83
CA ALA A 110 -14.37 -1.06 3.05
C ALA A 110 -15.58 -0.33 3.65
N ALA A 111 -15.69 -0.26 4.98
CA ALA A 111 -16.73 0.51 5.65
C ALA A 111 -16.61 2.02 5.36
N TYR A 112 -15.40 2.57 5.39
CA TYR A 112 -15.15 3.96 5.00
C TYR A 112 -15.20 4.22 3.48
N ALA A 113 -15.13 3.18 2.65
CA ALA A 113 -15.28 3.27 1.20
C ALA A 113 -16.75 3.28 0.75
N LEU A 114 -17.70 3.12 1.68
CA LEU A 114 -19.12 3.36 1.37
C LEU A 114 -19.30 4.82 0.95
N PRO A 115 -19.95 5.08 -0.20
CA PRO A 115 -20.19 6.44 -0.62
C PRO A 115 -21.10 7.18 0.39
N ALA A 116 -20.83 8.46 0.64
CA ALA A 116 -21.45 9.19 1.74
C ALA A 116 -22.95 9.42 1.48
N PRO A 117 -23.84 9.19 2.47
CA PRO A 117 -25.25 9.54 2.33
C PRO A 117 -25.48 11.04 2.14
N GLY A 118 -24.57 11.87 2.69
CA GLY A 118 -24.58 13.32 2.52
C GLY A 118 -24.45 13.78 1.06
N ASP A 119 -23.86 12.97 0.17
CA ASP A 119 -23.79 13.28 -1.26
C ASP A 119 -25.18 13.40 -1.90
N CYS A 120 -26.18 12.73 -1.32
CA CYS A 120 -27.57 12.82 -1.78
C CYS A 120 -28.26 14.14 -1.38
N ALA A 121 -27.56 15.06 -0.71
CA ALA A 121 -28.01 16.43 -0.48
C ALA A 121 -27.53 17.42 -1.55
N ASP A 122 -26.61 16.99 -2.43
CA ASP A 122 -26.12 17.80 -3.56
C ASP A 122 -27.13 17.78 -4.71
N VAL A 123 -28.14 18.65 -4.58
CA VAL A 123 -29.28 18.71 -5.51
C VAL A 123 -28.89 19.14 -6.92
N GLU A 124 -27.80 19.91 -7.07
CA GLU A 124 -27.28 20.35 -8.36
C GLU A 124 -26.74 19.15 -9.13
N SER A 125 -25.80 18.42 -8.52
CA SER A 125 -25.24 17.19 -9.10
C SER A 125 -26.31 16.15 -9.44
N LEU A 126 -27.31 15.97 -8.57
CA LEU A 126 -28.41 15.02 -8.82
C LEU A 126 -29.30 15.43 -9.99
N THR A 127 -29.51 16.73 -10.20
CA THR A 127 -30.35 17.24 -11.28
C THR A 127 -29.65 17.14 -12.64
N GLU A 128 -28.33 17.28 -12.66
CA GLU A 128 -27.54 17.19 -13.89
C GLU A 128 -27.28 15.75 -14.36
N LEU A 129 -27.35 14.77 -13.45
CA LEU A 129 -27.18 13.35 -13.74
C LEU A 129 -28.17 12.89 -14.83
N GLN A 130 -27.73 11.99 -15.72
CA GLN A 130 -28.62 11.40 -16.72
C GLN A 130 -29.95 10.93 -16.06
N PRO A 131 -31.11 11.40 -16.57
CA PRO A 131 -32.39 11.00 -16.04
C PRO A 131 -32.62 9.49 -16.18
N ARG A 132 -33.27 8.89 -15.17
CA ARG A 132 -33.69 7.48 -15.26
C ARG A 132 -34.72 7.29 -16.38
N PRO A 133 -34.80 6.09 -16.98
CA PRO A 133 -35.84 5.77 -17.95
C PRO A 133 -37.24 6.01 -17.38
N ALA A 134 -38.16 6.56 -18.18
CA ALA A 134 -39.55 6.76 -17.74
C ALA A 134 -40.31 5.42 -17.58
N ASP A 135 -39.97 4.44 -18.41
CA ASP A 135 -40.56 3.10 -18.43
C ASP A 135 -40.38 2.37 -17.08
N PRO A 136 -41.48 1.97 -16.41
CA PRO A 136 -41.41 1.30 -15.11
C PRO A 136 -40.65 -0.04 -15.12
N ALA A 137 -40.77 -0.83 -16.18
CA ALA A 137 -40.07 -2.12 -16.28
C ALA A 137 -38.57 -1.91 -16.43
N LYS A 138 -38.15 -0.92 -17.24
CA LYS A 138 -36.73 -0.53 -17.36
C LYS A 138 -36.17 0.00 -16.04
N ARG A 139 -36.96 0.76 -15.26
CA ARG A 139 -36.55 1.22 -13.92
C ARG A 139 -36.37 0.06 -12.94
N ALA A 140 -37.30 -0.89 -12.93
CA ALA A 140 -37.19 -2.07 -12.07
C ALA A 140 -35.95 -2.93 -12.42
N GLU A 141 -35.66 -3.09 -13.72
CA GLU A 141 -34.42 -3.78 -14.14
C GLU A 141 -33.16 -3.01 -13.73
N LEU A 142 -33.14 -1.69 -13.92
CA LEU A 142 -32.04 -0.84 -13.46
C LEU A 142 -31.80 -0.99 -11.96
N GLU A 143 -32.86 -0.94 -11.16
CA GLU A 143 -32.80 -1.10 -9.70
C GLU A 143 -32.28 -2.48 -9.28
N ALA A 144 -32.63 -3.54 -10.01
CA ALA A 144 -32.10 -4.88 -9.76
C ALA A 144 -30.60 -4.97 -10.08
N LEU A 145 -30.16 -4.38 -11.21
CA LEU A 145 -28.76 -4.38 -11.62
C LEU A 145 -27.87 -3.54 -10.70
N GLU A 146 -28.37 -2.44 -10.14
CA GLU A 146 -27.68 -1.70 -9.07
C GLU A 146 -27.40 -2.58 -7.86
N GLY A 147 -28.35 -3.44 -7.46
CA GLY A 147 -28.13 -4.41 -6.38
C GLY A 147 -26.99 -5.38 -6.69
N GLN A 148 -26.87 -5.82 -7.94
CA GLN A 148 -25.77 -6.68 -8.39
C GLN A 148 -24.43 -5.92 -8.38
N LEU A 149 -24.40 -4.67 -8.83
CA LEU A 149 -23.17 -3.87 -8.81
C LEU A 149 -22.76 -3.44 -7.39
N ALA A 150 -23.70 -3.29 -6.46
CA ALA A 150 -23.37 -3.10 -5.05
C ALA A 150 -22.56 -4.30 -4.50
N GLU A 151 -22.91 -5.53 -4.90
CA GLU A 151 -22.13 -6.72 -4.55
C GLU A 151 -20.74 -6.70 -5.20
N VAL A 152 -20.65 -6.36 -6.49
CA VAL A 152 -19.36 -6.19 -7.18
C VAL A 152 -18.47 -5.19 -6.43
N LYS A 153 -19.01 -4.01 -6.09
CA LYS A 153 -18.31 -2.97 -5.34
C LYS A 153 -17.84 -3.48 -3.97
N ALA A 154 -18.69 -4.15 -3.20
CA ALA A 154 -18.30 -4.72 -1.90
C ALA A 154 -17.13 -5.72 -2.04
N ARG A 155 -17.11 -6.54 -3.10
CA ARG A 155 -15.97 -7.42 -3.39
C ARG A 155 -14.71 -6.63 -3.73
N VAL A 156 -14.82 -5.55 -4.52
CA VAL A 156 -13.69 -4.66 -4.83
C VAL A 156 -13.12 -4.03 -3.56
N ASP A 157 -13.96 -3.42 -2.73
CA ASP A 157 -13.54 -2.71 -1.53
C ASP A 157 -12.88 -3.63 -0.49
N LEU A 158 -13.30 -4.90 -0.44
CA LEU A 158 -12.72 -5.95 0.39
C LEU A 158 -11.58 -6.73 -0.29
N SER A 159 -11.04 -6.21 -1.40
CA SER A 159 -9.90 -6.80 -2.13
C SER A 159 -10.13 -8.21 -2.69
N ARG A 160 -11.39 -8.59 -2.95
CA ARG A 160 -11.78 -9.88 -3.57
C ARG A 160 -11.86 -9.79 -5.09
N MET A 161 -10.75 -9.38 -5.70
CA MET A 161 -10.68 -9.06 -7.13
C MET A 161 -11.14 -10.20 -8.06
N PRO A 162 -10.77 -11.48 -7.87
CA PRO A 162 -11.25 -12.56 -8.74
C PRO A 162 -12.77 -12.68 -8.75
N LYS A 163 -13.41 -12.59 -7.58
CA LYS A 163 -14.87 -12.70 -7.47
C LYS A 163 -15.57 -11.44 -7.96
N ALA A 164 -15.00 -10.26 -7.72
CA ALA A 164 -15.49 -9.01 -8.29
C ALA A 164 -15.52 -9.07 -9.83
N LEU A 165 -14.42 -9.53 -10.43
CA LEU A 165 -14.28 -9.69 -11.88
C LEU A 165 -15.31 -10.67 -12.44
N GLU A 166 -15.50 -11.82 -11.79
CA GLU A 166 -16.50 -12.82 -12.18
C GLU A 166 -17.92 -12.23 -12.19
N LEU A 167 -18.32 -11.57 -11.10
CA LEU A 167 -19.65 -10.97 -10.95
C LEU A 167 -19.87 -9.81 -11.94
N ALA A 168 -18.87 -8.96 -12.13
CA ALA A 168 -18.93 -7.85 -13.08
C ALA A 168 -19.15 -8.35 -14.52
N LYS A 169 -18.38 -9.35 -14.95
CA LYS A 169 -18.54 -9.98 -16.28
C LYS A 169 -19.92 -10.60 -16.47
N ALA A 170 -20.45 -11.25 -15.42
CA ALA A 170 -21.78 -11.86 -15.48
C ALA A 170 -22.91 -10.82 -15.64
N ALA A 171 -22.72 -9.61 -15.10
CA ALA A 171 -23.69 -8.52 -15.20
C ALA A 171 -23.54 -7.69 -16.50
N GLU A 172 -22.40 -7.78 -17.19
CA GLU A 172 -21.98 -6.82 -18.22
C GLU A 172 -23.01 -6.62 -19.34
N ALA A 173 -23.39 -7.69 -20.04
CA ALA A 173 -24.32 -7.60 -21.16
C ALA A 173 -25.66 -6.96 -20.75
N ARG A 174 -26.15 -7.25 -19.54
CA ARG A 174 -27.42 -6.73 -19.03
C ARG A 174 -27.31 -5.26 -18.65
N VAL A 175 -26.21 -4.85 -18.00
CA VAL A 175 -25.96 -3.43 -17.68
C VAL A 175 -25.81 -2.61 -18.95
N LEU A 176 -25.06 -3.08 -19.93
CA LEU A 176 -24.88 -2.36 -21.20
C LEU A 176 -26.20 -2.20 -21.97
N ALA A 177 -27.09 -3.20 -21.90
CA ALA A 177 -28.41 -3.14 -22.53
C ALA A 177 -29.34 -2.06 -21.92
N THR A 178 -29.05 -1.57 -20.72
CA THR A 178 -29.86 -0.50 -20.10
C THR A 178 -29.70 0.84 -20.84
N GLY A 179 -28.54 1.08 -21.45
CA GLY A 179 -28.17 2.40 -22.00
C GLY A 179 -28.09 3.52 -20.94
N TYR A 180 -28.07 3.16 -19.65
CA TYR A 180 -27.97 4.12 -18.55
C TYR A 180 -26.49 4.33 -18.18
N LEU A 181 -25.92 5.42 -18.67
CA LEU A 181 -24.47 5.68 -18.65
C LEU A 181 -23.88 5.67 -17.24
N PRO A 182 -24.51 6.23 -16.18
CA PRO A 182 -23.95 6.15 -14.84
C PRO A 182 -23.74 4.71 -14.33
N LEU A 183 -24.66 3.79 -14.63
CA LEU A 183 -24.54 2.38 -14.23
C LEU A 183 -23.51 1.64 -15.10
N MET A 184 -23.44 1.96 -16.40
CA MET A 184 -22.41 1.43 -17.30
C MET A 184 -21.01 1.85 -16.86
N ALA A 185 -20.85 3.13 -16.48
CA ALA A 185 -19.60 3.66 -15.94
C ALA A 185 -19.20 2.95 -14.65
N GLU A 186 -20.13 2.73 -13.72
CA GLU A 186 -19.86 2.02 -12.45
C GLU A 186 -19.42 0.58 -12.69
N LEU A 187 -20.11 -0.15 -13.58
CA LEU A 187 -19.71 -1.50 -13.96
C LEU A 187 -18.30 -1.50 -14.55
N ARG A 188 -18.04 -0.65 -15.54
CA ARG A 188 -16.74 -0.60 -16.23
C ARG A 188 -15.63 -0.15 -15.30
N PHE A 189 -15.92 0.74 -14.35
CA PHE A 189 -14.98 1.10 -13.30
C PHE A 189 -14.52 -0.15 -12.53
N HIS A 190 -15.46 -0.90 -11.96
CA HIS A 190 -15.11 -2.08 -11.15
C HIS A 190 -14.52 -3.22 -11.99
N LEU A 191 -15.02 -3.44 -13.21
CA LEU A 191 -14.51 -4.43 -14.15
C LEU A 191 -13.06 -4.13 -14.54
N GLY A 192 -12.80 -2.91 -15.03
CA GLY A 192 -11.48 -2.48 -15.48
C GLY A 192 -10.46 -2.45 -14.34
N TRP A 193 -10.88 -1.99 -13.15
CA TRP A 193 -10.02 -2.02 -11.96
C TRP A 193 -9.65 -3.44 -11.54
N ALA A 194 -10.62 -4.36 -11.51
CA ALA A 194 -10.36 -5.76 -11.17
C ALA A 194 -9.43 -6.44 -12.20
N GLN A 195 -9.58 -6.14 -13.50
CA GLN A 195 -8.68 -6.62 -14.55
C GLN A 195 -7.25 -6.11 -14.36
N ALA A 196 -7.09 -4.80 -14.12
CA ALA A 196 -5.79 -4.18 -13.95
C ALA A 196 -5.04 -4.74 -12.72
N VAL A 197 -5.74 -4.89 -11.58
CA VAL A 197 -5.15 -5.44 -10.35
C VAL A 197 -4.77 -6.92 -10.49
N LEU A 198 -5.50 -7.69 -11.30
CA LEU A 198 -5.20 -9.09 -11.58
C LEU A 198 -4.09 -9.29 -12.63
N GLY A 199 -3.49 -8.20 -13.13
CA GLY A 199 -2.28 -8.22 -13.95
C GLY A 199 -2.48 -7.78 -15.40
N ASP A 200 -3.72 -7.64 -15.87
CA ASP A 200 -4.00 -7.15 -17.23
C ASP A 200 -4.21 -5.63 -17.22
N LYS A 201 -3.13 -4.88 -16.94
CA LYS A 201 -3.15 -3.41 -16.83
C LYS A 201 -3.62 -2.75 -18.13
N ALA A 202 -3.23 -3.29 -19.29
CA ALA A 202 -3.61 -2.74 -20.59
C ALA A 202 -5.11 -2.89 -20.88
N ALA A 203 -5.67 -4.10 -20.74
CA ALA A 203 -7.11 -4.29 -20.96
C ALA A 203 -7.94 -3.57 -19.88
N GLY A 204 -7.51 -3.63 -18.61
CA GLY A 204 -8.15 -2.92 -17.52
C GLY A 204 -8.16 -1.41 -17.73
N GLY A 205 -7.05 -0.84 -18.19
CA GLY A 205 -6.93 0.58 -18.55
C GLY A 205 -7.91 1.00 -19.64
N ALA A 206 -8.03 0.22 -20.73
CA ALA A 206 -8.99 0.51 -21.80
C ALA A 206 -10.46 0.48 -21.31
N VAL A 207 -10.81 -0.45 -20.42
CA VAL A 207 -12.16 -0.50 -19.83
C VAL A 207 -12.41 0.69 -18.88
N LEU A 208 -11.40 1.08 -18.09
CA LEU A 208 -11.48 2.26 -17.23
C LEU A 208 -11.61 3.55 -18.05
N GLU A 209 -10.90 3.68 -19.16
CA GLU A 209 -11.02 4.83 -20.06
C GLU A 209 -12.45 4.94 -20.60
N GLN A 210 -13.05 3.81 -21.02
CA GLN A 210 -14.45 3.81 -21.43
C GLN A 210 -15.40 4.18 -20.28
N ALA A 211 -15.08 3.81 -19.04
CA ALA A 211 -15.85 4.22 -17.87
C ALA A 211 -15.81 5.74 -17.64
N VAL A 212 -14.68 6.41 -17.96
CA VAL A 212 -14.61 7.88 -17.94
C VAL A 212 -15.58 8.48 -18.97
N TYR A 213 -15.59 7.96 -20.20
CA TYR A 213 -16.48 8.47 -21.24
C TYR A 213 -17.96 8.33 -20.88
N ASP A 214 -18.34 7.17 -20.32
CA ASP A 214 -19.71 6.97 -19.84
C ASP A 214 -20.03 7.89 -18.67
N ALA A 215 -19.11 8.07 -17.71
CA ALA A 215 -19.33 8.92 -16.55
C ALA A 215 -19.48 10.39 -16.94
N GLU A 216 -18.62 10.91 -17.82
CA GLU A 216 -18.70 12.29 -18.32
C GLU A 216 -19.99 12.52 -19.12
N ALA A 217 -20.33 11.62 -20.05
CA ALA A 217 -21.56 11.73 -20.84
C ALA A 217 -22.84 11.57 -19.98
N GLY A 218 -22.76 10.75 -18.92
CA GLY A 218 -23.83 10.56 -17.95
C GLY A 218 -23.90 11.60 -16.83
N ARG A 219 -22.95 12.55 -16.79
CA ARG A 219 -22.79 13.57 -15.72
C ARG A 219 -22.58 12.97 -14.32
N ALA A 220 -21.93 11.81 -14.25
CA ALA A 220 -21.53 11.15 -13.00
C ALA A 220 -20.13 11.64 -12.56
N ASP A 221 -19.99 12.93 -12.30
CA ASP A 221 -18.69 13.62 -12.22
C ASP A 221 -17.75 13.09 -11.13
N ARG A 222 -18.25 12.83 -9.92
CA ARG A 222 -17.43 12.26 -8.83
C ARG A 222 -16.97 10.84 -9.13
N LEU A 223 -17.77 10.07 -9.86
CA LEU A 223 -17.37 8.76 -10.38
C LEU A 223 -16.29 8.94 -11.44
N ALA A 224 -16.44 9.88 -12.39
CA ALA A 224 -15.43 10.18 -13.39
C ALA A 224 -14.06 10.48 -12.75
N VAL A 225 -14.03 11.34 -11.72
CA VAL A 225 -12.80 11.64 -10.95
C VAL A 225 -12.21 10.38 -10.30
N SER A 226 -13.06 9.54 -9.71
CA SER A 226 -12.62 8.27 -9.10
C SER A 226 -11.99 7.32 -10.12
N VAL A 227 -12.54 7.25 -11.33
CA VAL A 227 -12.01 6.44 -12.44
C VAL A 227 -10.70 7.04 -12.96
N MET A 228 -10.64 8.36 -13.19
CA MET A 228 -9.43 9.06 -13.64
C MET A 228 -8.27 8.88 -12.64
N ASN A 229 -8.55 8.89 -11.33
CA ASN A 229 -7.56 8.60 -10.31
C ASN A 229 -6.98 7.18 -10.43
N LYS A 230 -7.79 6.21 -10.87
CA LYS A 230 -7.34 4.82 -11.07
C LYS A 230 -6.58 4.66 -12.37
N LEU A 231 -6.97 5.36 -13.44
CA LEU A 231 -6.20 5.46 -14.68
C LEU A 231 -4.84 6.12 -14.46
N LEU A 232 -4.76 7.18 -13.65
CA LEU A 232 -3.51 7.82 -13.25
C LEU A 232 -2.52 6.80 -12.65
N PHE A 233 -3.00 5.88 -11.80
CA PHE A 233 -2.19 4.77 -11.28
C PHE A 233 -1.87 3.73 -12.36
N VAL A 234 -2.88 3.22 -13.08
CA VAL A 234 -2.73 2.13 -14.05
C VAL A 234 -1.80 2.50 -15.22
N ASP A 235 -1.92 3.72 -15.73
CA ASP A 235 -1.09 4.21 -16.84
C ASP A 235 0.31 4.59 -16.36
N GLY A 236 0.45 5.09 -15.12
CA GLY A 236 1.75 5.35 -14.50
C GLY A 236 2.58 4.08 -14.32
N GLU A 237 1.95 3.01 -13.83
CA GLU A 237 2.51 1.66 -13.68
C GLU A 237 2.86 0.97 -15.01
N GLN A 238 2.37 1.50 -16.13
CA GLN A 238 2.73 1.08 -17.50
C GLN A 238 3.71 2.04 -18.16
N GLU A 239 4.30 2.96 -17.38
CA GLU A 239 5.23 3.99 -17.83
C GLU A 239 4.65 4.94 -18.90
N GLN A 240 3.31 5.01 -19.01
CA GLN A 240 2.60 5.95 -19.89
C GLN A 240 2.41 7.30 -19.19
N PHE A 241 3.52 7.90 -18.72
CA PHE A 241 3.49 9.06 -17.81
C PHE A 241 2.70 10.26 -18.34
N VAL A 242 2.81 10.55 -19.63
CA VAL A 242 2.07 11.66 -20.27
C VAL A 242 0.57 11.42 -20.24
N LEU A 243 0.12 10.18 -20.44
CA LEU A 243 -1.29 9.81 -20.38
C LEU A 243 -1.80 9.87 -18.94
N ALA A 244 -1.04 9.29 -18.01
CA ALA A 244 -1.33 9.34 -16.57
C ALA A 244 -1.53 10.80 -16.09
N GLN A 245 -0.62 11.71 -16.44
CA GLN A 245 -0.73 13.14 -16.11
C GLN A 245 -1.96 13.83 -16.72
N ARG A 246 -2.48 13.36 -17.87
CA ARG A 246 -3.72 13.92 -18.44
C ARG A 246 -4.92 13.56 -17.58
N TRP A 247 -4.97 12.32 -17.08
CA TRP A 247 -6.05 11.90 -16.17
C TRP A 247 -6.05 12.69 -14.86
N GLY A 248 -4.87 12.92 -14.26
CA GLY A 248 -4.75 13.79 -13.08
C GLY A 248 -5.34 15.18 -13.32
N ARG A 249 -4.90 15.86 -14.39
CA ARG A 249 -5.39 17.21 -14.76
C ARG A 249 -6.88 17.26 -15.09
N LEU A 250 -7.42 16.23 -15.75
CA LEU A 250 -8.86 16.14 -16.01
C LEU A 250 -9.64 15.96 -14.70
N GLY A 251 -9.15 15.12 -13.79
CA GLY A 251 -9.75 14.92 -12.47
C GLY A 251 -9.79 16.23 -11.66
N GLU A 252 -8.68 16.97 -11.63
CA GLU A 252 -8.63 18.30 -11.00
C GLU A 252 -9.61 19.30 -11.61
N ALA A 253 -9.70 19.33 -12.95
CA ALA A 253 -10.61 20.23 -13.65
C ALA A 253 -12.08 19.90 -13.35
N THR A 254 -12.43 18.60 -13.32
CA THR A 254 -13.77 18.14 -12.95
C THR A 254 -14.09 18.46 -11.49
N LEU A 255 -13.15 18.24 -10.55
CA LEU A 255 -13.32 18.64 -9.15
C LEU A 255 -13.56 20.14 -9.00
N LYS A 256 -12.81 20.97 -9.72
CA LYS A 256 -13.02 22.43 -9.72
C LYS A 256 -14.41 22.82 -10.21
N ARG A 257 -14.93 22.10 -11.22
CA ARG A 257 -16.27 22.36 -11.78
C ARG A 257 -17.38 22.00 -10.80
N VAL A 258 -17.26 20.89 -10.06
CA VAL A 258 -18.30 20.40 -9.13
C VAL A 258 -18.19 20.97 -7.71
N GLY A 259 -17.40 22.02 -7.51
CA GLY A 259 -17.25 22.69 -6.21
C GLY A 259 -16.24 22.06 -5.24
N GLY A 260 -15.49 21.06 -5.69
CA GLY A 260 -14.44 20.38 -4.94
C GLY A 260 -14.92 19.18 -4.11
N ASP A 261 -13.99 18.28 -3.84
CA ASP A 261 -14.15 17.17 -2.90
C ASP A 261 -12.77 16.88 -2.32
N ALA A 262 -12.55 17.23 -1.05
CA ALA A 262 -11.23 17.16 -0.45
C ALA A 262 -10.68 15.73 -0.34
N VAL A 263 -11.55 14.72 -0.29
CA VAL A 263 -11.13 13.31 -0.24
C VAL A 263 -10.68 12.85 -1.63
N LEU A 264 -11.47 13.15 -2.67
CA LEU A 264 -11.09 12.82 -4.05
C LEU A 264 -9.87 13.61 -4.52
N GLU A 265 -9.78 14.89 -4.15
CA GLU A 265 -8.61 15.72 -4.43
C GLU A 265 -7.36 15.14 -3.77
N SER A 266 -7.45 14.74 -2.50
CA SER A 266 -6.34 14.06 -1.83
C SER A 266 -5.97 12.73 -2.50
N ASP A 267 -6.93 11.94 -2.95
CA ASP A 267 -6.67 10.66 -3.60
C ASP A 267 -5.91 10.88 -4.94
N LEU A 268 -6.27 11.92 -5.71
CA LEU A 268 -5.53 12.32 -6.92
C LEU A 268 -4.09 12.73 -6.57
N LYS A 269 -3.91 13.62 -5.58
CA LYS A 269 -2.59 14.12 -5.17
C LYS A 269 -1.64 13.00 -4.75
N VAL A 270 -2.15 11.97 -4.07
CA VAL A 270 -1.35 10.79 -3.68
C VAL A 270 -0.86 10.04 -4.92
N ASN A 271 -1.71 9.82 -5.92
CA ASN A 271 -1.30 9.13 -7.14
C ASN A 271 -0.43 9.98 -8.06
N GLU A 272 -0.61 11.31 -8.08
CA GLU A 272 0.33 12.23 -8.73
C GLU A 272 1.71 12.19 -8.05
N ALA A 273 1.75 12.08 -6.72
CA ALA A 273 3.00 11.91 -5.98
C ALA A 273 3.69 10.59 -6.34
N ASN A 274 2.94 9.49 -6.42
CA ASN A 274 3.48 8.20 -6.88
C ASN A 274 4.06 8.31 -8.30
N LEU A 275 3.36 9.00 -9.21
CA LEU A 275 3.82 9.24 -10.58
C LEU A 275 5.10 10.11 -10.61
N ALA A 276 5.21 11.10 -9.72
CA ALA A 276 6.41 11.91 -9.58
C ALA A 276 7.60 11.09 -9.05
N LEU A 277 7.37 10.15 -8.12
CA LEU A 277 8.42 9.23 -7.65
C LEU A 277 8.91 8.30 -8.76
N MET A 278 8.01 7.76 -9.59
CA MET A 278 8.38 6.93 -10.75
C MET A 278 9.21 7.69 -11.79
N GLN A 279 9.07 9.02 -11.84
CA GLN A 279 9.85 9.91 -12.71
C GLN A 279 11.05 10.55 -12.00
N GLU A 280 11.44 10.02 -10.84
CA GLU A 280 12.60 10.51 -10.06
C GLU A 280 12.49 11.99 -9.66
N HIS A 281 11.26 12.48 -9.40
CA HIS A 281 10.96 13.83 -8.91
C HIS A 281 10.50 13.83 -7.44
N PRO A 282 11.38 13.49 -6.48
CA PRO A 282 11.00 13.30 -5.08
C PRO A 282 10.50 14.56 -4.38
N ASP A 283 11.04 15.74 -4.71
CA ASP A 283 10.61 16.99 -4.08
C ASP A 283 9.18 17.38 -4.50
N GLU A 284 8.80 17.08 -5.74
CA GLU A 284 7.41 17.26 -6.21
C GLU A 284 6.48 16.28 -5.48
N ALA A 285 6.87 15.01 -5.37
CA ALA A 285 6.10 14.00 -4.66
C ALA A 285 5.84 14.38 -3.19
N LEU A 286 6.86 14.88 -2.48
CA LEU A 286 6.72 15.32 -1.09
C LEU A 286 5.72 16.48 -0.97
N LYS A 287 5.79 17.47 -1.85
CA LYS A 287 4.84 18.60 -1.88
C LYS A 287 3.40 18.13 -2.11
N LEU A 288 3.21 17.19 -3.04
CA LEU A 288 1.89 16.61 -3.34
C LEU A 288 1.34 15.82 -2.14
N LEU A 289 2.18 15.05 -1.44
CA LEU A 289 1.79 14.30 -0.24
C LEU A 289 1.48 15.23 0.95
N GLU A 290 2.20 16.34 1.12
CA GLU A 290 1.88 17.38 2.11
C GLU A 290 0.52 18.04 1.82
N GLN A 291 0.24 18.34 0.55
CA GLN A 291 -1.07 18.87 0.12
C GLN A 291 -2.19 17.88 0.41
N ALA A 292 -2.01 16.61 0.04
CA ALA A 292 -2.95 15.53 0.33
C ALA A 292 -3.23 15.41 1.83
N SER A 293 -2.18 15.40 2.66
CA SER A 293 -2.30 15.34 4.12
C SER A 293 -3.11 16.53 4.67
N GLY A 294 -2.82 17.74 4.20
CA GLY A 294 -3.54 18.97 4.59
C GLY A 294 -5.02 18.98 4.18
N LEU A 295 -5.37 18.41 3.02
CA LEU A 295 -6.75 18.23 2.59
C LEU A 295 -7.51 17.29 3.53
N LEU A 296 -6.94 16.12 3.82
CA LEU A 296 -7.59 15.13 4.69
C LEU A 296 -7.68 15.59 6.15
N ALA A 297 -6.71 16.36 6.63
CA ALA A 297 -6.76 16.91 7.99
C ALA A 297 -7.97 17.86 8.20
N ARG A 298 -8.40 18.56 7.13
CA ARG A 298 -9.59 19.43 7.16
C ARG A 298 -10.89 18.67 6.93
N ALA A 299 -10.86 17.62 6.12
CA ALA A 299 -12.06 16.92 5.66
C ALA A 299 -12.47 15.73 6.53
N LEU A 300 -11.51 15.08 7.21
CA LEU A 300 -11.74 13.83 7.92
C LEU A 300 -11.36 13.94 9.41
N PRO A 301 -12.13 13.30 10.30
CA PRO A 301 -11.83 13.30 11.73
C PRO A 301 -10.48 12.63 12.02
N GLU A 302 -9.87 12.99 13.14
CA GLU A 302 -8.66 12.31 13.60
C GLU A 302 -8.92 10.82 13.84
N GLY A 303 -7.94 9.98 13.48
CA GLY A 303 -8.09 8.53 13.55
C GLY A 303 -8.80 7.92 12.34
N HIS A 304 -9.13 8.70 11.32
CA HIS A 304 -9.60 8.14 10.05
C HIS A 304 -8.45 7.40 9.32
N PRO A 305 -8.62 6.13 8.87
CA PRO A 305 -7.55 5.34 8.24
C PRO A 305 -6.86 6.01 7.04
N LYS A 306 -7.61 6.71 6.19
CA LYS A 306 -7.05 7.51 5.08
C LYS A 306 -5.99 8.54 5.52
N ARG A 307 -6.20 9.25 6.63
CA ARG A 307 -5.21 10.22 7.16
C ARG A 307 -3.91 9.52 7.54
N ALA A 308 -4.03 8.41 8.27
CA ALA A 308 -2.90 7.61 8.69
C ALA A 308 -2.10 7.04 7.50
N ARG A 309 -2.77 6.63 6.42
CA ARG A 309 -2.11 6.15 5.19
C ARG A 309 -1.33 7.25 4.48
N VAL A 310 -1.90 8.43 4.27
CA VAL A 310 -1.21 9.53 3.59
C VAL A 310 -0.01 10.01 4.40
N ALA A 311 -0.16 10.15 5.72
CA ALA A 311 0.96 10.46 6.62
C ALA A 311 2.06 9.39 6.54
N PHE A 312 1.70 8.11 6.51
CA PHE A 312 2.67 7.03 6.35
C PHE A 312 3.40 7.08 5.00
N THR A 313 2.69 7.32 3.89
CA THR A 313 3.30 7.48 2.56
C THR A 313 4.28 8.65 2.56
N LEU A 314 3.91 9.81 3.12
CA LEU A 314 4.80 10.96 3.27
C LEU A 314 6.05 10.60 4.08
N GLY A 315 5.89 9.94 5.23
CA GLY A 315 7.00 9.51 6.07
C GLY A 315 7.96 8.54 5.37
N ARG A 316 7.43 7.58 4.60
CA ARG A 316 8.22 6.64 3.81
C ARG A 316 8.97 7.35 2.68
N THR A 317 8.32 8.27 1.96
CA THR A 317 8.98 9.04 0.89
C THR A 317 10.07 9.96 1.46
N LEU A 318 9.88 10.54 2.64
CA LEU A 318 10.95 11.29 3.33
C LEU A 318 12.15 10.39 3.66
N LEU A 319 11.90 9.15 4.08
CA LEU A 319 12.96 8.17 4.36
C LEU A 319 13.74 7.82 3.08
N GLU A 320 13.03 7.41 2.02
CA GLU A 320 13.61 7.03 0.72
C GLU A 320 14.40 8.16 0.06
N THR A 321 14.13 9.42 0.44
CA THR A 321 14.81 10.61 -0.09
C THR A 321 15.90 11.14 0.85
N GLY A 322 16.30 10.36 1.86
CA GLY A 322 17.38 10.67 2.80
C GLY A 322 17.03 11.74 3.84
N LYS A 323 15.76 12.15 3.95
CA LYS A 323 15.27 13.13 4.93
C LYS A 323 14.85 12.43 6.23
N SER A 324 15.71 11.55 6.74
CA SER A 324 15.44 10.63 7.86
C SER A 324 14.96 11.33 9.14
N ALA A 325 15.49 12.50 9.49
CA ALA A 325 15.04 13.30 10.64
C ALA A 325 13.56 13.71 10.55
N GLN A 326 13.14 14.16 9.36
CA GLN A 326 11.75 14.53 9.11
C GLN A 326 10.88 13.27 9.03
N ALA A 327 11.39 12.20 8.41
CA ALA A 327 10.72 10.90 8.35
C ALA A 327 10.35 10.37 9.73
N VAL A 328 11.27 10.38 10.71
CA VAL A 328 10.97 9.94 12.09
C VAL A 328 9.80 10.73 12.70
N THR A 329 9.75 12.05 12.48
CA THR A 329 8.67 12.89 13.01
C THR A 329 7.32 12.52 12.39
N VAL A 330 7.26 12.43 11.06
CA VAL A 330 6.04 12.11 10.32
C VAL A 330 5.59 10.67 10.57
N LEU A 331 6.51 9.71 10.63
CA LEU A 331 6.20 8.31 10.88
C LEU A 331 5.69 8.06 12.31
N LYS A 332 6.12 8.84 13.31
CA LYS A 332 5.56 8.79 14.67
C LYS A 332 4.10 9.25 14.70
N ASP A 333 3.79 10.34 14.00
CA ASP A 333 2.41 10.80 13.83
C ASP A 333 1.57 9.76 13.05
N ALA A 334 2.10 9.21 11.97
CA ALA A 334 1.44 8.17 11.19
C ALA A 334 1.16 6.89 12.03
N LEU A 335 2.08 6.50 12.90
CA LEU A 335 1.88 5.39 13.86
C LEU A 335 0.74 5.72 14.82
N ALA A 336 0.78 6.87 15.50
CA ALA A 336 -0.26 7.27 16.44
C ALA A 336 -1.66 7.34 15.79
N GLN A 337 -1.73 7.87 14.57
CA GLN A 337 -2.99 7.89 13.80
C GLN A 337 -3.45 6.47 13.40
N THR A 338 -2.51 5.58 13.03
CA THR A 338 -2.82 4.18 12.72
C THR A 338 -3.36 3.46 13.96
N GLU A 339 -2.73 3.60 15.12
CA GLU A 339 -3.19 2.99 16.37
C GLU A 339 -4.56 3.52 16.80
N LYS A 340 -4.84 4.81 16.60
CA LYS A 340 -6.17 5.39 16.82
C LYS A 340 -7.21 4.77 15.88
N ALA A 341 -6.86 4.55 14.62
CA ALA A 341 -7.74 4.03 13.58
C ALA A 341 -8.07 2.53 13.74
N VAL A 342 -7.04 1.69 13.85
CA VAL A 342 -7.15 0.21 13.80
C VAL A 342 -6.66 -0.51 15.06
N GLY A 343 -6.13 0.23 16.04
CA GLY A 343 -5.60 -0.32 17.29
C GLY A 343 -4.09 -0.63 17.23
N PRO A 344 -3.48 -0.92 18.39
CA PRO A 344 -2.04 -1.21 18.50
C PRO A 344 -1.67 -2.60 17.92
N VAL A 345 -2.63 -3.50 17.81
CA VAL A 345 -2.43 -4.83 17.22
C VAL A 345 -3.08 -4.84 15.84
N HIS A 346 -2.30 -4.55 14.80
CA HIS A 346 -2.74 -4.57 13.40
C HIS A 346 -1.54 -4.65 12.45
N LEU A 347 -1.71 -5.18 11.23
CA LEU A 347 -0.62 -5.28 10.25
C LEU A 347 -0.12 -3.90 9.80
N ASP A 348 -1.03 -2.95 9.63
CA ASP A 348 -0.65 -1.54 9.41
C ASP A 348 0.22 -1.00 10.54
N THR A 349 -0.13 -1.22 11.81
CA THR A 349 0.69 -0.79 12.95
C THR A 349 2.09 -1.40 12.88
N ALA A 350 2.20 -2.70 12.59
CA ALA A 350 3.48 -3.38 12.42
C ALA A 350 4.36 -2.74 11.32
N ARG A 351 3.76 -2.40 10.17
CA ARG A 351 4.47 -1.72 9.07
C ARG A 351 5.00 -0.33 9.45
N ARG A 352 4.27 0.41 10.30
CA ARG A 352 4.69 1.75 10.78
C ARG A 352 5.86 1.62 11.76
N HIS A 353 5.83 0.62 12.63
CA HIS A 353 6.99 0.29 13.48
C HIS A 353 8.22 -0.09 12.65
N GLN A 354 8.06 -0.90 11.61
CA GLN A 354 9.17 -1.26 10.73
C GLN A 354 9.80 -0.02 10.06
N ALA A 355 9.00 0.87 9.48
CA ALA A 355 9.52 2.10 8.87
C ALA A 355 10.20 3.03 9.89
N LEU A 356 9.68 3.11 11.12
CA LEU A 356 10.33 3.85 12.21
C LEU A 356 11.68 3.24 12.60
N SER A 357 11.78 1.92 12.64
CA SER A 357 13.05 1.22 12.87
C SER A 357 14.09 1.63 11.83
N MET A 358 13.73 1.57 10.54
CA MET A 358 14.61 1.96 9.44
C MET A 358 15.05 3.43 9.57
N ALA A 359 14.11 4.34 9.79
CA ALA A 359 14.39 5.77 9.91
C ALA A 359 15.28 6.12 11.13
N LEU A 360 15.09 5.45 12.26
CA LEU A 360 15.93 5.61 13.46
C LEU A 360 17.33 5.03 13.24
N ARG A 361 17.44 3.91 12.51
CA ARG A 361 18.74 3.31 12.15
C ARG A 361 19.57 4.24 11.28
N GLU A 362 18.97 4.90 10.29
CA GLU A 362 19.66 5.93 9.48
C GLU A 362 20.15 7.11 10.33
N GLN A 363 19.40 7.45 11.38
CA GLN A 363 19.77 8.47 12.36
C GLN A 363 20.77 7.98 13.42
N ARG A 364 21.24 6.74 13.29
CA ARG A 364 22.15 6.05 14.23
C ARG A 364 21.59 5.90 15.65
N ASP A 365 20.28 6.05 15.83
CA ASP A 365 19.57 5.67 17.06
C ASP A 365 19.22 4.18 17.01
N PHE A 366 20.24 3.35 17.17
CA PHE A 366 20.09 1.90 17.03
C PHE A 366 19.28 1.27 18.17
N THR A 367 19.27 1.89 19.36
CA THR A 367 18.45 1.42 20.48
C THR A 367 16.97 1.66 20.19
N GLY A 368 16.60 2.87 19.78
CA GLY A 368 15.22 3.17 19.38
C GLY A 368 14.78 2.34 18.17
N ALA A 369 15.67 2.13 17.19
CA ALA A 369 15.40 1.26 16.05
C ALA A 369 15.06 -0.17 16.50
N LEU A 370 15.86 -0.75 17.39
CA LEU A 370 15.63 -2.08 17.92
C LEU A 370 14.29 -2.21 18.67
N GLU A 371 13.91 -1.19 19.45
CA GLU A 371 12.62 -1.18 20.15
C GLU A 371 11.45 -1.27 19.16
N HIS A 372 11.47 -0.47 18.09
CA HIS A 372 10.44 -0.52 17.06
C HIS A 372 10.48 -1.83 16.25
N ALA A 373 11.65 -2.34 15.90
CA ALA A 373 11.79 -3.61 15.17
C ALA A 373 11.17 -4.78 15.95
N ARG A 374 11.42 -4.87 17.26
CA ARG A 374 10.85 -5.89 18.14
C ARG A 374 9.33 -5.88 18.20
N VAL A 375 8.74 -4.67 18.24
CA VAL A 375 7.28 -4.54 18.19
C VAL A 375 6.76 -5.03 16.84
N SER A 376 7.42 -4.68 15.73
CA SER A 376 7.06 -5.18 14.40
C SER A 376 7.12 -6.71 14.32
N VAL A 377 8.21 -7.33 14.79
CA VAL A 377 8.39 -8.80 14.83
C VAL A 377 7.29 -9.46 15.67
N SER A 378 7.02 -8.92 16.87
CA SER A 378 5.97 -9.44 17.76
C SER A 378 4.58 -9.40 17.10
N LEU A 379 4.24 -8.29 16.43
CA LEU A 379 2.97 -8.14 15.72
C LEU A 379 2.87 -9.09 14.52
N HIS A 380 3.90 -9.17 13.67
CA HIS A 380 3.90 -10.09 12.53
C HIS A 380 3.80 -11.55 12.98
N ARG A 381 4.49 -11.92 14.06
CA ARG A 381 4.43 -13.28 14.63
C ARG A 381 3.03 -13.61 15.15
N THR A 382 2.39 -12.66 15.83
CA THR A 382 1.03 -12.81 16.37
C THR A 382 -0.02 -12.89 15.27
N LEU A 383 0.10 -12.06 14.23
CA LEU A 383 -0.94 -11.89 13.21
C LEU A 383 -0.82 -12.85 12.03
N LEU A 384 0.40 -13.25 11.65
CA LEU A 384 0.65 -14.06 10.46
C LEU A 384 1.23 -15.45 10.77
N GLY A 385 1.69 -15.67 12.00
CA GLY A 385 2.33 -16.91 12.42
C GLY A 385 3.79 -17.06 11.99
N ALA A 386 4.44 -18.10 12.52
CA ALA A 386 5.90 -18.29 12.45
C ALA A 386 6.46 -18.57 11.04
N GLN A 387 5.63 -18.97 10.09
CA GLN A 387 6.07 -19.33 8.74
C GLN A 387 5.82 -18.20 7.72
N SER A 388 5.46 -17.00 8.17
CA SER A 388 5.18 -15.88 7.26
C SER A 388 6.47 -15.26 6.71
N VAL A 389 6.53 -15.04 5.39
CA VAL A 389 7.65 -14.29 4.77
C VAL A 389 7.75 -12.88 5.33
N LYS A 390 6.61 -12.24 5.64
CA LYS A 390 6.61 -10.91 6.28
C LYS A 390 7.17 -10.90 7.70
N LEU A 391 7.05 -12.01 8.43
CA LEU A 391 7.75 -12.15 9.71
C LEU A 391 9.25 -12.27 9.49
N ALA A 392 9.69 -13.02 8.47
CA ALA A 392 11.11 -13.13 8.13
C ALA A 392 11.70 -11.77 7.76
N GLU A 393 11.02 -10.95 6.95
CA GLU A 393 11.45 -9.57 6.66
C GLU A 393 11.55 -8.71 7.93
N ALA A 394 10.58 -8.82 8.85
CA ALA A 394 10.64 -8.09 10.13
C ALA A 394 11.80 -8.56 11.02
N LEU A 395 12.15 -9.85 10.97
CA LEU A 395 13.31 -10.41 11.69
C LEU A 395 14.63 -9.90 11.10
N ASP A 396 14.74 -9.75 9.77
CA ASP A 396 15.94 -9.13 9.18
C ASP A 396 16.12 -7.69 9.67
N GLU A 397 15.02 -6.93 9.78
CA GLU A 397 15.05 -5.55 10.27
C GLU A 397 15.45 -5.47 11.76
N GLU A 398 15.03 -6.43 12.58
CA GLU A 398 15.54 -6.58 13.96
C GLU A 398 17.03 -6.95 13.95
N GLY A 399 17.41 -7.92 13.12
CA GLY A 399 18.79 -8.35 12.92
C GLY A 399 19.72 -7.21 12.53
N MET A 400 19.30 -6.33 11.62
CA MET A 400 20.08 -5.15 11.19
C MET A 400 20.33 -4.20 12.37
N SER A 401 19.32 -4.00 13.21
CA SER A 401 19.42 -3.15 14.40
C SER A 401 20.33 -3.78 15.47
N LEU A 402 20.27 -5.10 15.62
CA LEU A 402 21.15 -5.88 16.51
C LEU A 402 22.61 -5.86 16.02
N LEU A 403 22.86 -5.98 14.72
CA LEU A 403 24.20 -5.86 14.13
C LEU A 403 24.80 -4.48 14.41
N ALA A 404 24.04 -3.40 14.21
CA ALA A 404 24.50 -2.05 14.49
C ALA A 404 24.86 -1.84 15.98
N LEU A 405 24.17 -2.53 16.88
CA LEU A 405 24.46 -2.59 18.32
C LEU A 405 25.54 -3.62 18.70
N LYS A 406 26.11 -4.34 17.73
CA LYS A 406 27.11 -5.41 17.91
C LYS A 406 26.60 -6.57 18.76
N ARG A 407 25.28 -6.80 18.77
CA ARG A 407 24.62 -7.93 19.46
C ARG A 407 24.55 -9.14 18.53
N TYR A 408 25.72 -9.60 18.10
CA TYR A 408 25.84 -10.61 17.06
C TYR A 408 25.17 -11.97 17.35
N PRO A 409 25.15 -12.50 18.60
CA PRO A 409 24.45 -13.76 18.87
C PRO A 409 22.94 -13.67 18.61
N ASP A 410 22.32 -12.55 18.99
CA ASP A 410 20.89 -12.33 18.79
C ASP A 410 20.60 -12.09 17.31
N ALA A 411 21.42 -11.28 16.63
CA ALA A 411 21.28 -11.02 15.19
C ALA A 411 21.38 -12.31 14.37
N LEU A 412 22.36 -13.17 14.67
CA LEU A 412 22.53 -14.44 13.99
C LEU A 412 21.29 -15.32 14.10
N LYS A 413 20.69 -15.40 15.29
CA LYS A 413 19.47 -16.16 15.52
C LYS A 413 18.31 -15.65 14.66
N ASP A 414 18.10 -14.33 14.62
CA ASP A 414 17.00 -13.73 13.85
C ASP A 414 17.18 -13.97 12.34
N TYR A 415 18.40 -13.79 11.82
CA TYR A 415 18.69 -14.05 10.41
C TYR A 415 18.61 -15.53 10.03
N GLU A 416 19.01 -16.45 10.91
CA GLU A 416 18.85 -17.89 10.67
C GLU A 416 17.36 -18.29 10.64
N GLU A 417 16.53 -17.74 11.54
CA GLU A 417 15.08 -17.96 11.53
C GLU A 417 14.45 -17.39 10.24
N ALA A 418 14.82 -16.16 9.85
CA ALA A 418 14.35 -15.53 8.62
C ALA A 418 14.76 -16.32 7.37
N LEU A 419 16.03 -16.71 7.27
CA LEU A 419 16.59 -17.46 6.15
C LEU A 419 15.87 -18.81 5.96
N ALA A 420 15.63 -19.54 7.06
CA ALA A 420 14.93 -20.83 7.00
C ALA A 420 13.51 -20.70 6.44
N VAL A 421 12.75 -19.67 6.85
CA VAL A 421 11.40 -19.40 6.34
C VAL A 421 11.45 -19.03 4.86
N LYS A 422 12.37 -18.17 4.46
CA LYS A 422 12.50 -17.71 3.07
C LYS A 422 12.93 -18.83 2.13
N GLN A 423 13.93 -19.63 2.49
CA GLN A 423 14.38 -20.78 1.70
C GLN A 423 13.28 -21.84 1.52
N ALA A 424 12.38 -21.99 2.51
CA ALA A 424 11.27 -22.92 2.41
C ALA A 424 10.13 -22.43 1.51
N LYS A 425 10.02 -21.12 1.24
CA LYS A 425 8.85 -20.50 0.59
C LYS A 425 9.14 -19.75 -0.70
N LEU A 426 10.36 -19.28 -0.88
CA LEU A 426 10.79 -18.44 -1.99
C LEU A 426 11.71 -19.25 -2.91
N GLY A 427 11.89 -18.75 -4.14
CA GLY A 427 12.88 -19.31 -5.06
C GLY A 427 14.31 -19.11 -4.54
N PRO A 428 15.28 -19.94 -4.94
CA PRO A 428 16.67 -19.80 -4.50
C PRO A 428 17.33 -18.48 -4.94
N ASP A 429 16.81 -17.86 -6.01
CA ASP A 429 17.30 -16.59 -6.56
C ASP A 429 16.46 -15.38 -6.11
N ASP A 430 15.51 -15.55 -5.18
CA ASP A 430 14.66 -14.46 -4.68
C ASP A 430 15.50 -13.47 -3.83
N GLU A 431 15.48 -12.19 -4.18
CA GLU A 431 16.27 -11.14 -3.52
C GLU A 431 16.04 -11.07 -2.00
N LEU A 432 14.87 -11.47 -1.49
CA LEU A 432 14.67 -11.50 -0.04
C LEU A 432 15.60 -12.50 0.66
N VAL A 433 16.02 -13.58 0.00
CA VAL A 433 16.96 -14.57 0.56
C VAL A 433 18.35 -13.95 0.76
N TYR A 434 18.74 -13.03 -0.12
CA TYR A 434 20.03 -12.34 -0.07
C TYR A 434 20.25 -11.63 1.29
N TYR A 435 19.26 -10.84 1.74
CA TYR A 435 19.40 -10.06 2.98
C TYR A 435 19.65 -10.92 4.22
N SER A 436 19.02 -12.10 4.30
CA SER A 436 19.21 -13.00 5.44
C SER A 436 20.57 -13.72 5.35
N LEU A 437 21.03 -14.10 4.15
CA LEU A 437 22.37 -14.67 3.95
C LEU A 437 23.48 -13.68 4.32
N ASP A 438 23.37 -12.45 3.85
CA ASP A 438 24.29 -11.39 4.20
C ASP A 438 24.31 -11.16 5.72
N GLY A 439 23.14 -11.01 6.34
CA GLY A 439 23.00 -10.86 7.78
C GLY A 439 23.63 -11.98 8.60
N VAL A 440 23.41 -13.25 8.22
CA VAL A 440 24.09 -14.42 8.83
C VAL A 440 25.61 -14.27 8.71
N GLY A 441 26.11 -13.95 7.52
CA GLY A 441 27.54 -13.75 7.25
C GLY A 441 28.17 -12.65 8.11
N GLN A 442 27.53 -11.48 8.17
CA GLN A 442 27.99 -10.36 8.99
C GLN A 442 27.96 -10.68 10.49
N ALA A 443 26.92 -11.36 10.97
CA ALA A 443 26.81 -11.76 12.38
C ALA A 443 27.90 -12.77 12.77
N LEU A 444 28.16 -13.78 11.92
CA LEU A 444 29.23 -14.76 12.14
C LEU A 444 30.61 -14.11 12.16
N LEU A 445 30.86 -13.17 11.25
CA LEU A 445 32.08 -12.38 11.23
C LEU A 445 32.25 -11.57 12.53
N GLY A 446 31.19 -10.91 12.99
CA GLY A 446 31.18 -10.16 14.25
C GLY A 446 31.44 -11.02 15.49
N LEU A 447 31.03 -12.30 15.46
CA LEU A 447 31.34 -13.31 16.49
C LEU A 447 32.78 -13.84 16.43
N GLY A 448 33.55 -13.49 15.39
CA GLY A 448 34.87 -14.08 15.13
C GLY A 448 34.81 -15.50 14.55
N ARG A 449 33.62 -15.98 14.13
CA ARG A 449 33.43 -17.26 13.43
C ARG A 449 33.70 -17.08 11.94
N THR A 450 34.90 -16.60 11.61
CA THR A 450 35.28 -16.16 10.26
C THR A 450 35.14 -17.24 9.21
N ARG A 451 35.54 -18.48 9.52
CA ARG A 451 35.36 -19.62 8.62
C ARG A 451 33.89 -19.90 8.27
N ASP A 452 33.00 -19.81 9.25
CA ASP A 452 31.56 -20.06 9.05
C ASP A 452 30.91 -18.93 8.24
N ALA A 453 31.44 -17.71 8.32
CA ALA A 453 30.92 -16.55 7.59
C ALA A 453 31.17 -16.63 6.06
N ILE A 454 32.21 -17.33 5.61
CA ILE A 454 32.62 -17.34 4.19
C ILE A 454 31.51 -17.90 3.27
N ALA A 455 30.91 -19.03 3.64
CA ALA A 455 29.90 -19.68 2.81
C ALA A 455 28.64 -18.83 2.57
N PRO A 456 27.96 -18.30 3.60
CA PRO A 456 26.78 -17.45 3.41
C PRO A 456 27.12 -16.15 2.67
N LEU A 457 28.27 -15.53 2.92
CA LEU A 457 28.70 -14.32 2.20
C LEU A 457 28.98 -14.59 0.71
N LYS A 458 29.61 -15.73 0.38
CA LYS A 458 29.78 -16.15 -1.03
C LYS A 458 28.45 -16.41 -1.71
N GLN A 459 27.46 -16.97 -1.00
CA GLN A 459 26.11 -17.16 -1.54
C GLN A 459 25.40 -15.83 -1.76
N ALA A 460 25.46 -14.90 -0.80
CA ALA A 460 24.89 -13.56 -0.93
C ALA A 460 25.45 -12.84 -2.17
N LEU A 461 26.76 -12.92 -2.41
CA LEU A 461 27.41 -12.34 -3.59
C LEU A 461 27.04 -12.98 -4.94
N SER A 462 26.33 -14.10 -4.94
CA SER A 462 25.88 -14.75 -6.18
C SER A 462 24.56 -14.18 -6.74
N PHE A 463 23.85 -13.38 -5.94
CA PHE A 463 22.62 -12.71 -6.34
C PHE A 463 22.95 -11.55 -7.29
N LYS A 464 22.41 -11.61 -8.52
CA LYS A 464 22.74 -10.65 -9.58
C LYS A 464 21.89 -9.38 -9.54
N ASP A 465 20.69 -9.48 -8.98
CA ASP A 465 19.70 -8.40 -8.97
C ASP A 465 19.73 -7.61 -7.65
N ALA A 466 20.56 -8.01 -6.68
CA ALA A 466 20.75 -7.28 -5.43
C ALA A 466 21.47 -5.93 -5.67
N GLN A 467 21.13 -4.93 -4.86
CA GLN A 467 21.70 -3.59 -4.97
C GLN A 467 23.24 -3.60 -4.82
N GLU A 468 23.93 -2.79 -5.63
CA GLU A 468 25.39 -2.75 -5.66
C GLU A 468 26.01 -2.38 -4.30
N ASP A 469 25.41 -1.45 -3.55
CA ASP A 469 25.91 -1.12 -2.22
C ASP A 469 25.78 -2.28 -1.23
N SER A 470 24.66 -3.00 -1.27
CA SER A 470 24.44 -4.20 -0.46
C SER A 470 25.48 -5.27 -0.82
N LEU A 471 25.68 -5.57 -2.10
CA LEU A 471 26.73 -6.49 -2.57
C LEU A 471 28.15 -6.00 -2.19
N GLY A 472 28.34 -4.69 -2.04
CA GLY A 472 29.55 -4.09 -1.49
C GLY A 472 29.76 -4.45 -0.02
N GLU A 473 28.71 -4.37 0.80
CA GLU A 473 28.73 -4.75 2.22
C GLU A 473 29.09 -6.23 2.41
N SER A 474 28.40 -7.13 1.69
CA SER A 474 28.70 -8.57 1.71
C SER A 474 30.13 -8.86 1.25
N GLY A 475 30.58 -8.17 0.19
CA GLY A 475 31.92 -8.31 -0.36
C GLY A 475 33.02 -7.90 0.61
N PHE A 476 32.81 -6.81 1.34
CA PHE A 476 33.77 -6.34 2.32
C PHE A 476 33.80 -7.23 3.57
N ALA A 477 32.65 -7.71 4.03
CA ALA A 477 32.58 -8.71 5.08
C ALA A 477 33.33 -10.00 4.69
N LEU A 478 33.17 -10.46 3.43
CA LEU A 478 33.88 -11.63 2.92
C LEU A 478 35.39 -11.41 2.92
N ALA A 479 35.84 -10.24 2.47
CA ALA A 479 37.26 -9.87 2.49
C ALA A 479 37.86 -9.95 3.89
N GLN A 480 37.15 -9.47 4.90
CA GLN A 480 37.59 -9.53 6.29
C GLN A 480 37.67 -10.97 6.83
N ALA A 481 36.69 -11.81 6.49
CA ALA A 481 36.68 -13.23 6.85
C ALA A 481 37.86 -13.98 6.21
N LEU A 482 38.03 -13.86 4.88
CA LEU A 482 39.12 -14.49 4.12
C LEU A 482 40.50 -14.06 4.61
N TRP A 483 40.66 -12.76 4.93
CA TRP A 483 41.94 -12.25 5.45
C TRP A 483 42.32 -12.92 6.77
N THR A 484 41.33 -13.13 7.65
CA THR A 484 41.54 -13.76 8.96
C THR A 484 41.89 -15.24 8.83
N GLU A 485 41.28 -15.95 7.87
CA GLU A 485 41.60 -17.35 7.55
C GLU A 485 42.92 -17.53 6.79
N GLY A 486 43.57 -16.43 6.37
CA GLY A 486 44.86 -16.46 5.68
C GLY A 486 44.78 -16.50 4.14
N GLU A 487 43.58 -16.45 3.57
CA GLU A 487 43.31 -16.36 2.12
C GLU A 487 43.52 -14.92 1.61
N LYS A 488 44.77 -14.43 1.71
CA LYS A 488 45.10 -13.00 1.55
C LYS A 488 44.87 -12.43 0.15
N GLU A 489 45.06 -13.23 -0.90
CA GLU A 489 44.84 -12.80 -2.29
C GLU A 489 43.34 -12.64 -2.54
N ASP A 490 42.56 -13.69 -2.31
CA ASP A 490 41.09 -13.67 -2.43
C ASP A 490 40.44 -12.57 -1.56
N ALA A 491 40.97 -12.34 -0.35
CA ALA A 491 40.52 -11.26 0.52
C ALA A 491 40.71 -9.87 -0.11
N ARG A 492 41.86 -9.62 -0.74
CA ARG A 492 42.13 -8.35 -1.42
C ARG A 492 41.27 -8.18 -2.66
N ASP A 493 41.03 -9.26 -3.40
CA ASP A 493 40.15 -9.24 -4.57
C ASP A 493 38.71 -8.93 -4.19
N ALA A 494 38.19 -9.58 -3.14
CA ALA A 494 36.87 -9.31 -2.60
C ALA A 494 36.73 -7.85 -2.10
N ALA A 495 37.74 -7.33 -1.40
CA ALA A 495 37.75 -5.93 -0.96
C ALA A 495 37.82 -4.95 -2.15
N SER A 496 38.57 -5.26 -3.21
CA SER A 496 38.66 -4.40 -4.39
C SER A 496 37.35 -4.35 -5.17
N GLN A 497 36.65 -5.49 -5.27
CA GLN A 497 35.30 -5.55 -5.83
C GLN A 497 34.32 -4.74 -4.97
N ALA A 498 34.33 -4.93 -3.65
CA ALA A 498 33.48 -4.16 -2.73
C ALA A 498 33.71 -2.64 -2.86
N LEU A 499 34.97 -2.20 -2.99
CA LEU A 499 35.30 -0.81 -3.24
C LEU A 499 34.66 -0.30 -4.53
N THR A 500 34.78 -1.06 -5.63
CA THR A 500 34.18 -0.67 -6.92
C THR A 500 32.67 -0.53 -6.80
N ARG A 501 32.02 -1.46 -6.11
CA ARG A 501 30.57 -1.41 -5.87
C ARG A 501 30.16 -0.17 -5.06
N PHE A 502 30.81 0.08 -3.92
CA PHE A 502 30.55 1.28 -3.12
C PHE A 502 30.78 2.58 -3.89
N THR A 503 31.84 2.65 -4.70
CA THR A 503 32.08 3.81 -5.57
C THR A 503 30.97 3.99 -6.60
N SER A 504 30.54 2.91 -7.26
CA SER A 504 29.45 2.97 -8.24
C SER A 504 28.11 3.38 -7.64
N ALA A 505 27.85 2.98 -6.38
CA ALA A 505 26.66 3.33 -5.63
C ALA A 505 26.77 4.67 -4.86
N GLY A 506 27.87 5.42 -5.03
CA GLY A 506 28.06 6.72 -4.37
C GLY A 506 28.28 6.65 -2.85
N ARG A 507 28.54 5.47 -2.27
CA ARG A 507 28.74 5.24 -0.84
C ARG A 507 30.17 5.61 -0.40
N THR A 508 30.47 6.90 -0.43
CA THR A 508 31.82 7.45 -0.22
C THR A 508 32.46 7.09 1.12
N ALA A 509 31.68 7.03 2.21
CA ALA A 509 32.19 6.66 3.52
C ALA A 509 32.67 5.21 3.56
N GLN A 510 31.84 4.27 3.08
CA GLN A 510 32.21 2.86 2.99
C GLN A 510 33.39 2.64 2.03
N ALA A 511 33.38 3.28 0.86
CA ALA A 511 34.51 3.19 -0.07
C ALA A 511 35.83 3.57 0.61
N LYS A 512 35.85 4.66 1.37
CA LYS A 512 37.03 5.12 2.11
C LYS A 512 37.48 4.14 3.20
N ASP A 513 36.54 3.48 3.87
CA ASP A 513 36.85 2.45 4.86
C ASP A 513 37.52 1.24 4.21
N VAL A 514 37.04 0.81 3.04
CA VAL A 514 37.65 -0.27 2.25
C VAL A 514 39.04 0.11 1.73
N GLU A 515 39.21 1.33 1.21
CA GLU A 515 40.52 1.86 0.77
C GLU A 515 41.54 1.88 1.91
N SER A 516 41.11 2.33 3.09
CA SER A 516 41.93 2.35 4.30
C SER A 516 42.32 0.92 4.71
N TRP A 517 41.38 -0.01 4.62
CA TRP A 517 41.62 -1.43 4.92
C TRP A 517 42.62 -2.07 3.96
N LEU A 518 42.50 -1.79 2.65
CA LEU A 518 43.40 -2.27 1.59
C LEU A 518 44.81 -1.68 1.74
N SER A 519 44.90 -0.39 2.05
CA SER A 519 46.18 0.33 2.23
C SER A 519 46.98 -0.21 3.42
N ALA A 520 46.29 -0.61 4.50
CA ALA A 520 46.92 -1.25 5.65
C ALA A 520 47.41 -2.68 5.38
N ARG A 521 47.06 -3.27 4.23
CA ARG A 521 47.26 -4.69 3.89
C ARG A 521 47.87 -4.86 2.50
N PRO A 522 49.06 -4.27 2.21
CA PRO A 522 49.62 -4.22 0.85
C PRO A 522 49.81 -5.61 0.23
N ALA A 523 49.77 -5.68 -1.10
CA ALA A 523 50.00 -6.91 -1.84
C ALA A 523 51.41 -7.46 -1.53
N PRO A 524 51.62 -8.78 -1.58
CA PRO A 524 52.96 -9.34 -1.52
C PRO A 524 53.84 -8.67 -2.58
N THR A 525 54.97 -8.11 -2.17
CA THR A 525 55.94 -7.57 -3.12
C THR A 525 56.49 -8.72 -3.94
N VAL A 526 56.06 -8.83 -5.20
CA VAL A 526 56.69 -9.74 -6.16
C VAL A 526 58.14 -9.29 -6.29
N LYS A 527 59.07 -9.99 -5.64
CA LYS A 527 60.50 -9.80 -5.86
C LYS A 527 60.76 -10.05 -7.35
N ALA A 528 61.05 -8.99 -8.09
CA ALA A 528 61.50 -9.10 -9.46
C ALA A 528 62.68 -10.08 -9.49
N VAL A 529 62.50 -11.21 -10.17
CA VAL A 529 63.61 -12.11 -10.49
C VAL A 529 64.57 -11.29 -11.36
N PRO A 530 65.83 -11.09 -10.93
CA PRO A 530 66.76 -10.33 -11.74
C PRO A 530 67.00 -11.11 -13.02
N VAL A 531 66.67 -10.49 -14.16
CA VAL A 531 67.03 -11.00 -15.47
C VAL A 531 68.56 -11.08 -15.50
N SER A 532 69.10 -12.29 -15.43
CA SER A 532 70.54 -12.51 -15.58
C SER A 532 70.96 -12.01 -16.95
N ALA A 533 71.77 -10.96 -16.99
CA ALA A 533 72.39 -10.46 -18.21
C ALA A 533 73.25 -11.57 -18.84
N GLY A 534 72.70 -12.24 -19.85
CA GLY A 534 73.41 -13.17 -20.70
C GLY A 534 74.53 -12.47 -21.44
N ARG A 535 75.77 -12.76 -21.04
CA ARG A 535 77.00 -12.39 -21.75
C ARG A 535 76.97 -12.93 -23.19
N GLY A 536 77.20 -12.01 -24.13
CA GLY A 536 78.21 -12.15 -25.18
C GLY A 536 78.06 -13.28 -26.20
N GLY A 537 77.64 -12.91 -27.40
CA GLY A 537 77.78 -13.74 -28.60
C GLY A 537 77.99 -12.89 -29.84
N LYS A 538 79.23 -12.44 -30.08
CA LYS A 538 79.68 -11.93 -31.38
C LYS A 538 79.42 -13.00 -32.45
N ARG A 539 78.76 -12.65 -33.56
CA ARG A 539 79.08 -13.26 -34.86
C ARG A 539 79.24 -12.18 -35.93
N ARG A 540 80.40 -12.27 -36.56
CA ARG A 540 80.88 -11.51 -37.72
C ARG A 540 80.32 -12.15 -39.01
N ARG A 541 80.22 -11.28 -40.02
CA ARG A 541 80.06 -11.47 -41.47
C ARG A 541 78.66 -11.77 -41.96
#